data_AF-A0A8E2AW50-F1
#
_entry.id   AF-A0A8E2AW50-F1
#
_cell.length_a   1.000
_cell.length_b   1.000
_cell.length_c   1.000
_cell.angle_alpha   90.00
_cell.angle_beta   90.00
_cell.angle_gamma   90.00
#
_symmetry.space_group_name_H-M   'P 1'
#
loop_
_entity.id
_entity.type
_entity.pdbx_description
1 polymer ?
#
loop_
_entity_poly.entity_id
_entity_poly.type
_entity_poly.pdbx_seq_one_letter_code
_entity_poly.pdbx_strand_id
1 'polypeptide(L)'
;MSLVVAVHSTTLLLMSRNTARISNIDPEATMAELADFFRAKGLLISPGQAHISLATGPDGLKMTTVSFRDEGSLKRALALPPQERQFRRRCVRLDDTFEGFTALSDGDKFDIIAIHDLNGHAFDTWQDHSSSFMWLRDSLPGSFPDARILLYGYSADILSSTLTGRLSALSDVFLENLRRERDFEMGSKPLIIMAHSLGGLVIKQALLSSNKRADARYSDIFTSIRGIMFFGTPHHKGGDTSTTILVCDVLQAFNIDGLVDAIREWDVKPLFLFNVTDEFLRVVNELRISIHTFVEEGRTKIGRWPIERNIQLVKEESATLGAAHERKVLVQANHADLCKFKDPTCPAYVAVCQGIHDLTAEIPSIATKRDVTNRPILCPTPASAPVLLSLESTPFIANDELHHTRGKIEELSDPGESNPIEYLSTGTAYLTALMSMSGLSSADDDRQDVDTILKTLTQYHVRMEFAARAANMYKRSLGQLALLCTSFANRIAQDSSRAPPHLPCLYVC
;
A
#
# COMPACT_ATOMS: atom_id res chain seq x y z
N MET A 1 -40.53 28.44 -11.16
CA MET A 1 -39.21 28.57 -11.81
C MET A 1 -38.24 27.70 -11.02
N SER A 2 -38.06 26.46 -11.47
CA SER A 2 -37.16 25.48 -10.83
C SER A 2 -35.73 25.79 -11.22
N LEU A 3 -34.89 26.13 -10.24
CA LEU A 3 -33.47 26.40 -10.44
C LEU A 3 -32.75 25.05 -10.53
N VAL A 4 -32.34 24.69 -11.74
CA VAL A 4 -31.45 23.55 -12.00
C VAL A 4 -30.08 23.88 -11.40
N VAL A 5 -29.72 23.23 -10.30
CA VAL A 5 -28.36 23.25 -9.76
C VAL A 5 -27.51 22.35 -10.67
N ALA A 6 -26.87 22.97 -11.66
CA ALA A 6 -25.85 22.33 -12.47
C ALA A 6 -24.66 21.98 -11.57
N VAL A 7 -24.52 20.70 -11.23
CA VAL A 7 -23.29 20.14 -10.66
C VAL A 7 -22.21 20.28 -11.72
N HIS A 8 -21.42 21.36 -11.64
CA HIS A 8 -20.17 21.48 -12.37
C HIS A 8 -19.18 20.48 -11.78
N SER A 9 -19.21 19.26 -12.30
CA SER A 9 -18.10 18.32 -12.23
C SER A 9 -16.98 18.92 -13.08
N THR A 10 -15.93 19.44 -12.45
CA THR A 10 -14.73 19.90 -13.16
C THR A 10 -14.09 18.69 -13.82
N THR A 11 -14.49 18.45 -15.06
CA THR A 11 -13.93 17.48 -15.97
C THR A 11 -12.46 17.85 -16.19
N LEU A 12 -11.55 17.20 -15.44
CA LEU A 12 -10.29 16.81 -16.06
C LEU A 12 -10.71 16.12 -17.34
N LEU A 13 -10.29 16.63 -18.49
CA LEU A 13 -10.52 16.02 -19.81
C LEU A 13 -9.81 14.65 -19.83
N LEU A 14 -10.35 13.69 -19.08
CA LEU A 14 -10.21 12.28 -19.39
C LEU A 14 -10.87 12.17 -20.76
N MET A 15 -10.09 11.77 -21.78
CA MET A 15 -10.73 11.07 -22.88
C MET A 15 -11.65 10.03 -22.28
N SER A 16 -12.90 10.03 -22.75
CA SER A 16 -13.85 9.01 -22.39
C SER A 16 -13.17 7.65 -22.52
N ARG A 17 -13.14 6.87 -21.43
CA ARG A 17 -12.59 5.51 -21.45
C ARG A 17 -13.22 4.78 -22.64
N ASN A 18 -12.39 4.37 -23.59
CA ASN A 18 -12.84 3.74 -24.82
C ASN A 18 -12.17 2.38 -25.02
N THR A 19 -11.44 1.86 -24.03
CA THR A 19 -10.70 0.61 -24.14
C THR A 19 -11.32 -0.47 -23.28
N ALA A 20 -11.50 -1.66 -23.85
CA ALA A 20 -11.91 -2.86 -23.13
C ALA A 20 -10.80 -3.92 -23.18
N ARG A 21 -10.75 -4.76 -22.15
CA ARG A 21 -10.11 -6.06 -22.19
C ARG A 21 -11.07 -7.06 -22.83
N ILE A 22 -10.56 -7.85 -23.77
CA ILE A 22 -11.28 -8.96 -24.40
C ILE A 22 -10.58 -10.26 -23.99
N SER A 23 -11.32 -11.21 -23.42
CA SER A 23 -10.77 -12.49 -22.95
C SER A 23 -11.62 -13.68 -23.38
N ASN A 24 -11.18 -14.90 -23.05
CA ASN A 24 -11.77 -16.17 -23.51
C ASN A 24 -11.75 -16.28 -25.05
N ILE A 25 -10.68 -15.77 -25.69
CA ILE A 25 -10.49 -15.83 -27.13
C ILE A 25 -9.88 -17.19 -27.50
N ASP A 26 -10.33 -17.75 -28.61
CA ASP A 26 -9.81 -19.02 -29.15
C ASP A 26 -8.29 -18.92 -29.44
N PRO A 27 -7.46 -19.90 -29.03
CA PRO A 27 -6.01 -19.88 -29.25
C PRO A 27 -5.61 -19.75 -30.72
N GLU A 28 -6.43 -20.22 -31.64
CA GLU A 28 -6.15 -20.14 -33.08
C GLU A 28 -6.59 -18.81 -33.70
N ALA A 29 -7.21 -17.92 -32.91
CA ALA A 29 -7.72 -16.65 -33.42
C ALA A 29 -6.60 -15.68 -33.80
N THR A 30 -6.91 -14.84 -34.78
CA THR A 30 -6.07 -13.73 -35.22
C THR A 30 -6.74 -12.39 -34.88
N MET A 31 -5.93 -11.33 -34.78
CA MET A 31 -6.48 -9.98 -34.57
C MET A 31 -7.31 -9.49 -35.74
N ALA A 32 -7.02 -9.94 -36.96
CA ALA A 32 -7.82 -9.60 -38.14
C ALA A 32 -9.25 -10.15 -37.99
N GLU A 33 -9.40 -11.42 -37.61
CA GLU A 33 -10.71 -12.03 -37.35
C GLU A 33 -11.46 -11.31 -36.23
N LEU A 34 -10.78 -10.94 -35.14
CA LEU A 34 -11.39 -10.22 -34.02
C LEU A 34 -11.82 -8.80 -34.43
N ALA A 35 -11.01 -8.11 -35.23
CA ALA A 35 -11.33 -6.79 -35.75
C ALA A 35 -12.54 -6.83 -36.69
N ASP A 36 -12.61 -7.84 -37.57
CA ASP A 36 -13.75 -8.05 -38.46
C ASP A 36 -15.02 -8.41 -37.66
N PHE A 37 -14.89 -9.17 -36.59
CA PHE A 37 -15.99 -9.48 -35.66
C PHE A 37 -16.62 -8.20 -35.06
N PHE A 38 -15.81 -7.26 -34.57
CA PHE A 38 -16.33 -5.99 -34.05
C PHE A 38 -16.87 -5.09 -35.17
N ARG A 39 -16.18 -5.03 -36.32
CA ARG A 39 -16.60 -4.26 -37.49
C ARG A 39 -17.98 -4.69 -38.00
N ALA A 40 -18.25 -6.00 -38.07
CA ALA A 40 -19.54 -6.54 -38.48
C ALA A 40 -20.72 -6.09 -37.60
N LYS A 41 -20.43 -5.61 -36.38
CA LYS A 41 -21.42 -5.09 -35.41
C LYS A 41 -21.47 -3.57 -35.37
N GLY A 42 -20.78 -2.88 -36.29
CA GLY A 42 -20.67 -1.42 -36.27
C GLY A 42 -19.83 -0.89 -35.10
N LEU A 43 -18.99 -1.74 -34.50
CA LEU A 43 -18.09 -1.37 -33.40
C LEU A 43 -16.71 -1.11 -34.00
N LEU A 44 -16.44 0.15 -34.33
CA LEU A 44 -15.19 0.54 -34.98
C LEU A 44 -14.07 0.65 -33.95
N ILE A 45 -12.99 -0.08 -34.20
CA ILE A 45 -11.73 -0.01 -33.45
C ILE A 45 -10.97 1.26 -33.84
N SER A 46 -10.20 1.81 -32.90
CA SER A 46 -9.36 2.99 -33.12
C SER A 46 -8.29 2.71 -34.19
N PRO A 47 -8.00 3.67 -35.09
CA PRO A 47 -6.90 3.55 -36.04
C PRO A 47 -5.56 3.33 -35.33
N GLY A 48 -4.63 2.59 -35.96
CA GLY A 48 -3.29 2.35 -35.40
C GLY A 48 -3.18 1.13 -34.48
N GLN A 49 -4.28 0.45 -34.16
CA GLN A 49 -4.29 -0.79 -33.38
C GLN A 49 -3.93 -2.06 -34.18
N ALA A 50 -3.25 -1.90 -35.33
CA ALA A 50 -2.94 -3.00 -36.25
C ALA A 50 -1.93 -4.03 -35.70
N HIS A 51 -1.24 -3.70 -34.60
CA HIS A 51 -0.17 -4.52 -34.00
C HIS A 51 -0.50 -5.06 -32.61
N ILE A 52 -1.76 -4.99 -32.16
CA ILE A 52 -2.09 -5.46 -30.82
C ILE A 52 -1.85 -6.97 -30.74
N SER A 53 -1.12 -7.41 -29.71
CA SER A 53 -0.89 -8.83 -29.50
C SER A 53 -2.16 -9.53 -28.99
N LEU A 54 -2.39 -10.75 -29.46
CA LEU A 54 -3.25 -11.71 -28.77
C LEU A 54 -2.36 -12.48 -27.80
N ALA A 55 -2.24 -11.95 -26.59
CA ALA A 55 -1.42 -12.56 -25.56
C ALA A 55 -2.12 -13.79 -24.97
N THR A 56 -1.32 -14.75 -24.51
CA THR A 56 -1.79 -16.01 -23.96
C THR A 56 -2.00 -15.86 -22.46
N GLY A 57 -3.23 -16.07 -22.01
CA GLY A 57 -3.58 -16.13 -20.59
C GLY A 57 -3.13 -17.45 -19.94
N PRO A 58 -3.23 -17.56 -18.60
CA PRO A 58 -2.77 -18.74 -17.86
C PRO A 58 -3.58 -20.01 -18.15
N ASP A 59 -4.79 -19.88 -18.69
CA ASP A 59 -5.65 -20.99 -19.12
C ASP A 59 -5.37 -21.43 -20.57
N GLY A 60 -4.34 -20.87 -21.19
CA GLY A 60 -3.98 -21.08 -22.60
C GLY A 60 -4.92 -20.39 -23.58
N LEU A 61 -5.95 -19.67 -23.11
CA LEU A 61 -6.84 -18.88 -23.96
C LEU A 61 -6.23 -17.52 -24.23
N LYS A 62 -6.56 -16.96 -25.39
CA LYS A 62 -6.07 -15.64 -25.78
C LYS A 62 -6.85 -14.53 -25.08
N MET A 63 -6.16 -13.43 -24.86
CA MET A 63 -6.72 -12.17 -24.42
C MET A 63 -6.05 -11.00 -25.14
N THR A 64 -6.72 -9.86 -25.15
CA THR A 64 -6.19 -8.65 -25.75
C THR A 64 -6.90 -7.41 -25.20
N THR A 65 -6.47 -6.23 -25.63
CA THR A 65 -7.15 -4.97 -25.32
C THR A 65 -7.56 -4.29 -26.62
N VAL A 66 -8.75 -3.70 -26.65
CA VAL A 66 -9.31 -3.06 -27.85
C VAL A 66 -9.76 -1.66 -27.47
N SER A 67 -9.19 -0.65 -28.12
CA SER A 67 -9.62 0.75 -27.96
C SER A 67 -10.62 1.07 -29.07
N PHE A 68 -11.88 1.24 -28.73
CA PHE A 68 -12.92 1.66 -29.65
C PHE A 68 -12.76 3.13 -30.04
N ARG A 69 -13.32 3.51 -31.19
CA ARG A 69 -13.24 4.88 -31.71
C ARG A 69 -13.78 5.94 -30.74
N ASP A 70 -14.76 5.57 -29.92
CA ASP A 70 -15.48 6.46 -29.02
C ASP A 70 -16.08 5.67 -27.84
N GLU A 71 -16.44 6.38 -26.77
CA GLU A 71 -17.10 5.81 -25.58
C GLU A 71 -18.41 5.08 -25.91
N GLY A 72 -19.18 5.60 -26.87
CA GLY A 72 -20.45 5.01 -27.27
C GLY A 72 -20.26 3.63 -27.87
N SER A 73 -19.23 3.48 -28.70
CA SER A 73 -18.79 2.20 -29.23
C SER A 73 -18.38 1.23 -28.13
N LEU A 74 -17.60 1.68 -27.13
CA LEU A 74 -17.27 0.85 -25.97
C LEU A 74 -18.53 0.40 -25.21
N LYS A 75 -19.43 1.33 -24.86
CA LYS A 75 -20.68 1.03 -24.15
C LYS A 75 -21.54 0.03 -24.90
N ARG A 76 -21.66 0.16 -26.23
CA ARG A 76 -22.38 -0.81 -27.06
C ARG A 76 -21.68 -2.18 -27.07
N ALA A 77 -20.34 -2.21 -27.12
CA ALA A 77 -19.57 -3.45 -27.06
C ALA A 77 -19.77 -4.19 -25.73
N LEU A 78 -19.67 -3.47 -24.60
CA LEU A 78 -19.91 -4.00 -23.26
C LEU A 78 -21.36 -4.45 -23.05
N ALA A 79 -22.32 -3.82 -23.74
CA ALA A 79 -23.74 -4.16 -23.68
C ALA A 79 -24.16 -5.31 -24.61
N LEU A 80 -23.27 -5.83 -25.47
CA LEU A 80 -23.60 -6.95 -26.36
C LEU A 80 -24.12 -8.14 -25.55
N PRO A 81 -25.24 -8.78 -25.92
CA PRO A 81 -25.69 -9.99 -25.24
C PRO A 81 -24.76 -11.18 -25.55
N PRO A 82 -24.71 -12.23 -24.70
CA PRO A 82 -23.81 -13.37 -24.90
C PRO A 82 -23.91 -14.04 -26.28
N GLN A 83 -25.10 -14.08 -26.88
CA GLN A 83 -25.33 -14.64 -28.22
C GLN A 83 -24.58 -13.84 -29.30
N GLU A 84 -24.47 -12.53 -29.12
CA GLU A 84 -23.73 -11.65 -30.02
C GLU A 84 -22.24 -11.61 -29.72
N ARG A 85 -21.80 -12.10 -28.56
CA ARG A 85 -20.37 -12.27 -28.19
C ARG A 85 -19.78 -13.59 -28.69
N GLN A 86 -20.54 -14.39 -29.43
CA GLN A 86 -20.03 -15.62 -30.00
C GLN A 86 -18.99 -15.31 -31.09
N PHE A 87 -17.74 -15.67 -30.82
CA PHE A 87 -16.60 -15.50 -31.69
C PHE A 87 -15.89 -16.85 -31.85
N ARG A 88 -15.89 -17.37 -33.09
CA ARG A 88 -15.51 -18.75 -33.39
C ARG A 88 -16.27 -19.73 -32.47
N ARG A 89 -15.54 -20.56 -31.72
CA ARG A 89 -16.09 -21.60 -30.85
C ARG A 89 -16.37 -21.11 -29.43
N ARG A 90 -16.08 -19.84 -29.09
CA ARG A 90 -16.19 -19.32 -27.72
C ARG A 90 -17.03 -18.06 -27.66
N CYS A 91 -17.60 -17.81 -26.50
CA CYS A 91 -18.24 -16.54 -26.18
C CYS A 91 -17.20 -15.63 -25.51
N VAL A 92 -16.73 -14.60 -26.21
CA VAL A 92 -15.70 -13.70 -25.67
C VAL A 92 -16.26 -12.86 -24.52
N ARG A 93 -15.41 -12.58 -23.54
CA ARG A 93 -15.74 -11.70 -22.41
C ARG A 93 -15.16 -10.33 -22.65
N LEU A 94 -15.90 -9.30 -22.26
CA LEU A 94 -15.50 -7.91 -22.36
C LEU A 94 -15.68 -7.25 -21.01
N ASP A 95 -14.65 -6.54 -20.56
CA ASP A 95 -14.70 -5.68 -19.39
C ASP A 95 -13.83 -4.44 -19.60
N ASP A 96 -14.20 -3.35 -18.94
CA ASP A 96 -13.49 -2.07 -18.95
C ASP A 96 -13.00 -1.70 -17.54
N THR A 97 -12.93 -2.67 -16.62
CA THR A 97 -12.42 -2.48 -15.26
C THR A 97 -10.97 -2.93 -15.12
N PHE A 98 -10.55 -3.90 -15.94
CA PHE A 98 -9.20 -4.47 -15.95
C PHE A 98 -8.79 -5.08 -14.61
N GLU A 99 -9.75 -5.51 -13.78
CA GLU A 99 -9.45 -6.19 -12.51
C GLU A 99 -8.74 -7.53 -12.76
N GLY A 100 -7.74 -7.84 -11.94
CA GLY A 100 -6.86 -8.98 -12.12
C GLY A 100 -5.79 -8.76 -13.19
N PHE A 101 -5.21 -9.86 -13.68
CA PHE A 101 -4.17 -9.80 -14.70
C PHE A 101 -4.72 -9.60 -16.11
N THR A 102 -3.98 -8.83 -16.89
CA THR A 102 -4.20 -8.60 -18.31
C THR A 102 -2.88 -8.75 -19.03
N ALA A 103 -2.71 -9.85 -19.78
CA ALA A 103 -1.55 -10.01 -20.64
C ALA A 103 -1.66 -9.08 -21.85
N LEU A 104 -0.63 -8.24 -22.04
CA LEU A 104 -0.52 -7.27 -23.14
C LEU A 104 0.36 -7.79 -24.27
N SER A 105 1.34 -8.63 -23.94
CA SER A 105 2.19 -9.35 -24.90
C SER A 105 2.67 -10.67 -24.30
N ASP A 106 3.04 -11.60 -25.18
CA ASP A 106 3.73 -12.82 -24.81
C ASP A 106 5.24 -12.59 -24.74
N GLY A 107 5.94 -13.47 -24.01
CA GLY A 107 7.39 -13.52 -23.92
C GLY A 107 7.86 -14.66 -23.03
N ASP A 108 9.04 -15.20 -23.31
CA ASP A 108 9.54 -16.44 -22.71
C ASP A 108 10.72 -16.23 -21.74
N LYS A 109 11.43 -15.09 -21.79
CA LYS A 109 12.62 -14.86 -20.97
C LYS A 109 12.34 -14.24 -19.62
N PHE A 110 11.46 -13.26 -19.53
CA PHE A 110 11.15 -12.57 -18.27
C PHE A 110 9.75 -11.94 -18.29
N ASP A 111 9.22 -11.65 -17.11
CA ASP A 111 7.93 -10.98 -16.94
C ASP A 111 8.13 -9.53 -16.49
N ILE A 112 7.28 -8.64 -17.00
CA ILE A 112 7.12 -7.28 -16.52
C ILE A 112 5.67 -7.13 -16.03
N ILE A 113 5.48 -6.69 -14.79
CA ILE A 113 4.15 -6.44 -14.22
C ILE A 113 3.99 -4.96 -13.91
N ALA A 114 2.97 -4.33 -14.49
CA ALA A 114 2.61 -2.93 -14.23
C ALA A 114 1.39 -2.83 -13.31
N ILE A 115 1.49 -2.00 -12.27
CA ILE A 115 0.48 -1.83 -11.23
C ILE A 115 0.14 -0.35 -11.05
N HIS A 116 -1.15 -0.05 -11.11
CA HIS A 116 -1.66 1.32 -11.02
C HIS A 116 -1.76 1.85 -9.58
N ASP A 117 -2.12 3.13 -9.44
CA ASP A 117 -2.35 3.79 -8.14
C ASP A 117 -3.62 3.29 -7.42
N LEU A 118 -3.77 3.57 -6.13
CA LEU A 118 -5.03 3.40 -5.42
C LEU A 118 -6.12 4.25 -6.10
N ASN A 119 -7.20 3.60 -6.53
CA ASN A 119 -8.33 4.18 -7.27
C ASN A 119 -7.98 4.68 -8.69
N GLY A 120 -6.78 4.39 -9.17
CA GLY A 120 -6.45 4.50 -10.59
C GLY A 120 -7.16 3.43 -11.40
N HIS A 121 -7.35 3.68 -12.70
CA HIS A 121 -7.79 2.65 -13.63
C HIS A 121 -6.56 1.97 -14.22
N ALA A 122 -6.52 0.63 -14.16
CA ALA A 122 -5.33 -0.13 -14.52
C ALA A 122 -4.80 0.21 -15.91
N PHE A 123 -5.69 0.35 -16.90
CA PHE A 123 -5.28 0.70 -18.26
C PHE A 123 -4.91 2.18 -18.40
N ASP A 124 -5.72 3.08 -17.82
CA ASP A 124 -5.59 4.52 -18.05
C ASP A 124 -4.32 5.08 -17.41
N THR A 125 -3.86 4.53 -16.29
CA THR A 125 -2.63 4.99 -15.61
C THR A 125 -1.42 5.05 -16.57
N TRP A 126 -1.39 4.17 -17.56
CA TRP A 126 -0.28 4.03 -18.51
C TRP A 126 -0.61 4.57 -19.90
N GLN A 127 -1.82 5.11 -20.09
CA GLN A 127 -2.31 5.64 -21.37
C GLN A 127 -2.12 7.15 -21.42
N ASP A 128 -1.64 7.64 -22.57
CA ASP A 128 -1.60 9.07 -22.89
C ASP A 128 -3.01 9.70 -22.79
N HIS A 129 -3.07 10.96 -22.40
CA HIS A 129 -4.35 11.69 -22.29
C HIS A 129 -4.89 12.16 -23.62
N SER A 130 -4.04 12.33 -24.63
CA SER A 130 -4.42 12.93 -25.91
C SER A 130 -4.69 11.92 -27.02
N SER A 131 -4.46 10.63 -26.75
CA SER A 131 -4.55 9.56 -27.74
C SER A 131 -4.87 8.22 -27.11
N SER A 132 -5.18 7.21 -27.94
CA SER A 132 -5.35 5.83 -27.47
C SER A 132 -4.02 5.13 -27.15
N PHE A 133 -2.89 5.82 -27.30
CA PHE A 133 -1.55 5.25 -27.15
C PHE A 133 -1.28 4.90 -25.69
N MET A 134 -0.99 3.63 -25.45
CA MET A 134 -0.66 3.09 -24.14
C MET A 134 0.65 2.34 -24.27
N TRP A 135 1.74 2.94 -23.81
CA TRP A 135 3.11 2.53 -24.17
C TRP A 135 3.48 1.11 -23.72
N LEU A 136 2.88 0.58 -22.65
CA LEU A 136 3.08 -0.83 -22.24
C LEU A 136 2.51 -1.80 -23.27
N ARG A 137 1.44 -1.42 -23.99
CA ARG A 137 0.82 -2.21 -25.05
C ARG A 137 1.44 -1.92 -26.42
N ASP A 138 1.68 -0.65 -26.71
CA ASP A 138 1.91 -0.18 -28.08
C ASP A 138 3.40 -0.05 -28.44
N SER A 139 4.31 -0.13 -27.47
CA SER A 139 5.74 0.11 -27.74
C SER A 139 6.67 -0.80 -26.95
N LEU A 140 6.38 -1.04 -25.67
CA LEU A 140 7.20 -1.92 -24.84
C LEU A 140 7.35 -3.34 -25.41
N PRO A 141 6.33 -3.97 -26.03
CA PRO A 141 6.51 -5.29 -26.65
C PRO A 141 7.49 -5.28 -27.83
N GLY A 142 7.58 -4.16 -28.58
CA GLY A 142 8.54 -4.02 -29.67
C GLY A 142 9.96 -3.81 -29.18
N SER A 143 10.14 -3.12 -28.05
CA SER A 143 11.45 -2.91 -27.41
C SER A 143 11.95 -4.15 -26.68
N PHE A 144 11.04 -4.97 -26.15
CA PHE A 144 11.36 -6.20 -25.41
C PHE A 144 10.47 -7.37 -25.86
N PRO A 145 10.70 -7.93 -27.07
CA PRO A 145 9.88 -9.01 -27.61
C PRO A 145 9.97 -10.32 -26.82
N ASP A 146 11.05 -10.50 -26.05
CA ASP A 146 11.24 -11.67 -25.18
C ASP A 146 10.55 -11.51 -23.81
N ALA A 147 9.92 -10.34 -23.55
CA ALA A 147 9.27 -10.03 -22.28
C ALA A 147 7.76 -10.24 -22.36
N ARG A 148 7.23 -11.03 -21.42
CA ARG A 148 5.78 -11.08 -21.19
C ARG A 148 5.38 -9.84 -20.40
N ILE A 149 4.53 -9.01 -20.98
CA ILE A 149 4.09 -7.77 -20.34
C ILE A 149 2.68 -7.98 -19.79
N LEU A 150 2.55 -7.78 -18.49
CA LEU A 150 1.33 -7.97 -17.73
C LEU A 150 0.92 -6.64 -17.08
N LEU A 151 -0.36 -6.35 -17.16
CA LEU A 151 -1.01 -5.31 -16.38
C LEU A 151 -1.81 -5.95 -15.25
N TYR A 152 -1.72 -5.42 -14.03
CA TYR A 152 -2.53 -5.89 -12.91
C TYR A 152 -3.43 -4.76 -12.39
N GLY A 153 -4.74 -5.01 -12.41
CA GLY A 153 -5.74 -4.13 -11.86
C GLY A 153 -6.34 -4.62 -10.54
N TYR A 154 -6.64 -3.68 -9.65
CA TYR A 154 -7.39 -3.93 -8.42
C TYR A 154 -8.36 -2.79 -8.14
N SER A 155 -9.52 -3.10 -7.57
CA SER A 155 -10.41 -2.06 -7.06
C SER A 155 -9.90 -1.56 -5.70
N ALA A 156 -9.91 -0.23 -5.51
CA ALA A 156 -9.63 0.38 -4.22
C ALA A 156 -10.81 0.27 -3.25
N ASP A 157 -11.98 -0.19 -3.70
CA ASP A 157 -13.23 -0.25 -2.92
C ASP A 157 -13.25 -1.35 -1.84
N ILE A 158 -12.13 -2.07 -1.64
CA ILE A 158 -12.05 -3.23 -0.74
C ILE A 158 -12.30 -2.88 0.75
N LEU A 159 -13.39 -3.42 1.27
CA LEU A 159 -13.81 -3.92 2.61
C LEU A 159 -13.18 -3.45 3.94
N SER A 160 -12.04 -2.77 4.01
CA SER A 160 -11.46 -2.32 5.30
C SER A 160 -11.67 -0.83 5.53
N SER A 161 -12.07 -0.45 6.73
CA SER A 161 -12.10 0.95 7.17
C SER A 161 -10.73 1.48 7.59
N THR A 162 -9.62 0.84 7.20
CA THR A 162 -8.26 1.34 7.51
C THR A 162 -7.34 1.17 6.32
N LEU A 163 -6.38 2.08 6.13
CA LEU A 163 -5.41 2.02 5.02
C LEU A 163 -4.53 0.77 5.15
N THR A 164 -4.09 0.46 6.36
CA THR A 164 -3.27 -0.73 6.65
C THR A 164 -4.02 -2.01 6.32
N GLY A 165 -5.28 -2.14 6.74
CA GLY A 165 -6.12 -3.30 6.42
C GLY A 165 -6.37 -3.43 4.92
N ARG A 166 -6.62 -2.31 4.22
CA ARG A 166 -6.77 -2.29 2.75
C ARG A 166 -5.48 -2.70 2.05
N LEU A 167 -4.34 -2.11 2.41
CA LEU A 167 -3.04 -2.44 1.83
C LEU A 167 -2.71 -3.92 2.05
N SER A 168 -2.95 -4.45 3.25
CA SER A 168 -2.74 -5.88 3.51
C SER A 168 -3.65 -6.77 2.67
N ALA A 169 -4.95 -6.43 2.55
CA ALA A 169 -5.89 -7.20 1.74
C ALA A 169 -5.53 -7.16 0.24
N LEU A 170 -5.21 -5.96 -0.28
CA LEU A 170 -4.75 -5.76 -1.65
C LEU A 170 -3.48 -6.56 -1.94
N SER A 171 -2.54 -6.55 -1.00
CA SER A 171 -1.28 -7.30 -1.10
C SER A 171 -1.51 -8.81 -1.13
N ASP A 172 -2.35 -9.33 -0.23
CA ASP A 172 -2.65 -10.77 -0.16
C ASP A 172 -3.38 -11.25 -1.43
N VAL A 173 -4.32 -10.44 -1.96
CA VAL A 173 -4.99 -10.74 -3.24
C VAL A 173 -4.03 -10.66 -4.43
N PHE A 174 -3.14 -9.67 -4.45
CA PHE A 174 -2.10 -9.56 -5.48
C PHE A 174 -1.19 -10.79 -5.50
N LEU A 175 -0.68 -11.20 -4.34
CA LEU A 175 0.20 -12.37 -4.23
C LEU A 175 -0.47 -13.65 -4.70
N GLU A 176 -1.71 -13.88 -4.29
CA GLU A 176 -2.45 -15.08 -4.68
C GLU A 176 -2.76 -15.07 -6.19
N ASN A 177 -3.13 -13.93 -6.77
CA ASN A 177 -3.33 -13.83 -8.21
C ASN A 177 -2.01 -13.99 -8.97
N LEU A 178 -0.93 -13.40 -8.49
CA LEU A 178 0.39 -13.51 -9.12
C LEU A 178 0.89 -14.95 -9.11
N ARG A 179 0.63 -15.67 -8.02
CA ARG A 179 0.93 -17.09 -7.89
C ARG A 179 0.20 -17.94 -8.92
N ARG A 180 -1.06 -17.60 -9.25
CA ARG A 180 -1.85 -18.30 -10.28
C ARG A 180 -1.43 -17.93 -11.70
N GLU A 181 -1.04 -16.68 -11.91
CA GLU A 181 -0.65 -16.15 -13.21
C GLU A 181 0.74 -16.64 -13.67
N ARG A 182 1.59 -16.99 -12.72
CA ARG A 182 2.94 -17.47 -12.99
C ARG A 182 3.00 -18.98 -12.81
N ASP A 183 3.34 -19.66 -13.90
CA ASP A 183 3.66 -21.08 -13.86
C ASP A 183 5.08 -21.27 -13.31
N PHE A 184 5.18 -21.82 -12.10
CA PHE A 184 6.47 -22.13 -11.46
C PHE A 184 6.99 -23.52 -11.80
N GLU A 185 6.18 -24.38 -12.46
CA GLU A 185 6.59 -25.74 -12.85
C GLU A 185 7.57 -25.70 -14.04
N MET A 186 7.45 -24.70 -14.90
CA MET A 186 8.35 -24.46 -16.06
C MET A 186 9.60 -23.62 -15.71
N GLY A 187 9.79 -23.28 -14.43
CA GLY A 187 10.90 -22.46 -13.93
C GLY A 187 10.54 -20.99 -13.74
N SER A 188 11.00 -20.40 -12.63
CA SER A 188 10.65 -19.02 -12.27
C SER A 188 11.42 -18.01 -13.15
N LYS A 189 10.75 -17.48 -14.18
CA LYS A 189 11.27 -16.41 -15.04
C LYS A 189 11.63 -15.17 -14.20
N PRO A 190 12.72 -14.45 -14.48
CA PRO A 190 12.96 -13.14 -13.87
C PRO A 190 11.73 -12.22 -13.92
N LEU A 191 11.52 -11.44 -12.87
CA LEU A 191 10.37 -10.57 -12.71
C LEU A 191 10.81 -9.11 -12.46
N ILE A 192 10.26 -8.20 -13.24
CA ILE A 192 10.35 -6.75 -13.02
C ILE A 192 8.95 -6.24 -12.67
N ILE A 193 8.86 -5.43 -11.61
CA ILE A 193 7.60 -4.82 -11.18
C ILE A 193 7.68 -3.32 -11.41
N MET A 194 6.68 -2.75 -12.08
CA MET A 194 6.46 -1.32 -12.21
C MET A 194 5.25 -0.94 -11.37
N ALA A 195 5.40 0.05 -10.50
CA ALA A 195 4.32 0.47 -9.62
C ALA A 195 4.21 1.99 -9.58
N HIS A 196 3.01 2.50 -9.83
CA HIS A 196 2.69 3.93 -9.73
C HIS A 196 2.14 4.26 -8.35
N SER A 197 2.65 5.34 -7.74
CA SER A 197 2.10 5.96 -6.55
C SER A 197 1.83 4.94 -5.43
N LEU A 198 0.60 4.80 -4.92
CA LEU A 198 0.25 3.90 -3.82
C LEU A 198 0.27 2.42 -4.22
N GLY A 199 0.24 2.09 -5.52
CA GLY A 199 0.51 0.72 -5.99
C GLY A 199 1.87 0.23 -5.53
N GLY A 200 2.85 1.14 -5.37
CA GLY A 200 4.15 0.79 -4.80
C GLY A 200 4.08 0.37 -3.34
N LEU A 201 3.14 0.90 -2.55
CA LEU A 201 2.92 0.47 -1.16
C LEU A 201 2.28 -0.92 -1.09
N VAL A 202 1.40 -1.26 -2.03
CA VAL A 202 0.86 -2.62 -2.17
C VAL A 202 1.99 -3.61 -2.43
N ILE A 203 2.93 -3.26 -3.32
CA ILE A 203 4.09 -4.11 -3.59
C ILE A 203 5.00 -4.26 -2.38
N LYS A 204 5.33 -3.17 -1.68
CA LYS A 204 6.11 -3.28 -0.43
C LYS A 204 5.44 -4.22 0.57
N GLN A 205 4.15 -3.99 0.83
CA GLN A 205 3.41 -4.78 1.80
C GLN A 205 3.30 -6.26 1.35
N ALA A 206 3.16 -6.54 0.06
CA ALA A 206 3.21 -7.90 -0.49
C ALA A 206 4.56 -8.59 -0.22
N LEU A 207 5.68 -7.91 -0.48
CA LEU A 207 7.02 -8.46 -0.18
C LEU A 207 7.23 -8.69 1.33
N LEU A 208 6.71 -7.81 2.18
CA LEU A 208 6.86 -7.96 3.63
C LEU A 208 5.96 -9.05 4.21
N SER A 209 4.68 -9.10 3.80
CA SER A 209 3.70 -10.07 4.28
C SER A 209 4.15 -11.50 4.00
N SER A 210 4.65 -11.76 2.80
CA SER A 210 5.13 -13.08 2.44
C SER A 210 6.40 -13.48 3.18
N ASN A 211 7.33 -12.54 3.36
CA ASN A 211 8.60 -12.77 4.02
C ASN A 211 8.39 -13.10 5.50
N LYS A 212 7.54 -12.32 6.19
CA LYS A 212 7.17 -12.57 7.59
C LYS A 212 6.51 -13.91 7.81
N ARG A 213 5.64 -14.32 6.87
CA ARG A 213 4.92 -15.59 6.96
C ARG A 213 5.82 -16.80 6.66
N ALA A 214 7.05 -16.58 6.17
CA ALA A 214 7.93 -17.63 5.65
C ALA A 214 7.17 -18.59 4.72
N ASP A 215 6.20 -18.04 3.98
CA ASP A 215 5.23 -18.83 3.26
C ASP A 215 5.89 -19.34 1.98
N ALA A 216 6.32 -20.60 2.02
CA ALA A 216 7.00 -21.27 0.92
C ALA A 216 6.22 -21.20 -0.40
N ARG A 217 4.90 -20.93 -0.36
CA ARG A 217 4.06 -20.76 -1.55
C ARG A 217 4.44 -19.56 -2.41
N TYR A 218 5.13 -18.58 -1.84
CA TYR A 218 5.48 -17.33 -2.52
C TYR A 218 7.01 -17.12 -2.66
N SER A 219 7.83 -18.02 -2.14
CA SER A 219 9.31 -17.89 -2.20
C SER A 219 9.84 -17.76 -3.63
N ASP A 220 9.26 -18.52 -4.56
CA ASP A 220 9.61 -18.48 -5.98
C ASP A 220 9.23 -17.15 -6.66
N ILE A 221 8.24 -16.41 -6.13
CA ILE A 221 7.91 -15.04 -6.59
C ILE A 221 9.07 -14.12 -6.21
N PHE A 222 9.48 -14.06 -4.94
CA PHE A 222 10.47 -13.07 -4.50
C PHE A 222 11.87 -13.33 -5.03
N THR A 223 12.27 -14.60 -5.10
CA THR A 223 13.55 -14.99 -5.69
C THR A 223 13.62 -14.64 -7.18
N SER A 224 12.47 -14.50 -7.85
CA SER A 224 12.39 -14.06 -9.24
C SER A 224 12.49 -12.56 -9.45
N ILE A 225 12.16 -11.74 -8.43
CA ILE A 225 12.18 -10.27 -8.55
C ILE A 225 13.62 -9.80 -8.74
N ARG A 226 13.89 -9.18 -9.89
CA ARG A 226 15.20 -8.59 -10.23
C ARG A 226 15.23 -7.09 -10.01
N GLY A 227 14.13 -6.42 -10.27
CA GLY A 227 14.02 -5.01 -9.97
C GLY A 227 12.59 -4.52 -9.82
N ILE A 228 12.49 -3.38 -9.14
CA ILE A 228 11.23 -2.66 -8.95
C ILE A 228 11.43 -1.22 -9.44
N MET A 229 10.52 -0.79 -10.31
CA MET A 229 10.48 0.57 -10.86
C MET A 229 9.31 1.32 -10.21
N PHE A 230 9.62 2.27 -9.33
CA PHE A 230 8.63 3.09 -8.64
C PHE A 230 8.41 4.41 -9.39
N PHE A 231 7.16 4.77 -9.63
CA PHE A 231 6.77 6.03 -10.25
C PHE A 231 6.02 6.87 -9.22
N GLY A 232 6.69 7.86 -8.63
CA GLY A 232 6.08 8.74 -7.63
C GLY A 232 5.56 8.02 -6.38
N THR A 233 6.10 6.84 -6.05
CA THR A 233 5.65 6.12 -4.85
C THR A 233 6.09 6.86 -3.58
N PRO A 234 5.20 7.07 -2.61
CA PRO A 234 5.55 7.77 -1.38
C PRO A 234 6.23 6.81 -0.37
N HIS A 235 7.56 6.75 -0.38
CA HIS A 235 8.32 5.85 0.49
C HIS A 235 8.54 6.36 1.90
N HIS A 236 8.63 7.68 2.07
CA HIS A 236 9.08 8.36 3.29
C HIS A 236 10.57 8.20 3.61
N LYS A 237 11.36 9.20 3.23
CA LYS A 237 12.66 9.52 3.81
C LYS A 237 12.86 11.05 3.92
N GLY A 238 12.47 11.64 5.04
CA GLY A 238 12.91 13.00 5.44
C GLY A 238 11.82 14.02 5.81
N GLY A 239 12.12 14.80 6.87
CA GLY A 239 11.67 16.18 7.16
C GLY A 239 10.17 16.53 7.27
N ASP A 240 9.68 16.68 8.51
CA ASP A 240 8.50 17.43 9.02
C ASP A 240 7.10 17.16 8.44
N THR A 241 6.97 16.53 7.27
CA THR A 241 5.67 16.13 6.70
C THR A 241 5.43 14.65 6.99
N SER A 242 4.40 14.34 7.77
CA SER A 242 4.03 12.94 7.97
C SER A 242 3.65 12.32 6.62
N THR A 243 4.15 11.12 6.31
CA THR A 243 3.77 10.35 5.10
C THR A 243 2.26 10.23 4.99
N THR A 244 1.56 10.23 6.13
CA THR A 244 0.10 10.31 6.22
C THR A 244 -0.46 11.55 5.51
N ILE A 245 0.09 12.75 5.73
CA ILE A 245 -0.35 13.97 5.01
C ILE A 245 -0.13 13.82 3.51
N LEU A 246 1.01 13.26 3.11
CA LEU A 246 1.34 13.08 1.71
C LEU A 246 0.43 12.04 1.01
N VAL A 247 0.15 10.93 1.68
CA VAL A 247 -0.87 9.95 1.25
C VAL A 247 -2.24 10.63 1.19
N CYS A 248 -2.64 11.42 2.19
CA CYS A 248 -3.89 12.19 2.15
C CYS A 248 -3.96 13.16 0.97
N ASP A 249 -2.88 13.84 0.64
CA ASP A 249 -2.81 14.79 -0.48
C ASP A 249 -2.90 14.05 -1.82
N VAL A 250 -2.24 12.88 -1.96
CA VAL A 250 -2.40 11.99 -3.12
C VAL A 250 -3.86 11.55 -3.27
N LEU A 251 -4.51 11.13 -2.20
CA LEU A 251 -5.90 10.65 -2.27
C LEU A 251 -6.91 11.77 -2.54
N GLN A 252 -6.66 12.97 -2.03
CA GLN A 252 -7.41 14.18 -2.41
C GLN A 252 -7.24 14.51 -3.90
N ALA A 253 -6.02 14.39 -4.44
CA ALA A 253 -5.75 14.67 -5.85
C ALA A 253 -6.57 13.79 -6.79
N PHE A 254 -6.86 12.56 -6.37
CA PHE A 254 -7.61 11.57 -7.15
C PHE A 254 -9.09 11.47 -6.75
N ASN A 255 -9.64 12.52 -6.12
CA ASN A 255 -11.06 12.68 -5.74
C ASN A 255 -11.63 11.51 -4.92
N ILE A 256 -10.83 10.95 -4.02
CA ILE A 256 -11.28 9.86 -3.14
C ILE A 256 -11.89 10.47 -1.87
N ASP A 257 -12.87 11.36 -2.04
CA ASP A 257 -13.35 12.26 -0.97
C ASP A 257 -13.96 11.51 0.23
N GLY A 258 -14.66 10.39 0.00
CA GLY A 258 -15.19 9.55 1.08
C GLY A 258 -14.11 8.83 1.90
N LEU A 259 -12.88 8.75 1.38
CA LEU A 259 -11.73 8.15 2.03
C LEU A 259 -10.87 9.18 2.75
N VAL A 260 -10.89 10.46 2.36
CA VAL A 260 -10.06 11.51 2.99
C VAL A 260 -10.53 11.81 4.40
N ASP A 261 -11.84 11.94 4.61
CA ASP A 261 -12.41 12.11 5.95
C ASP A 261 -12.23 10.84 6.79
N ALA A 262 -12.39 9.67 6.15
CA ALA A 262 -12.06 8.39 6.77
C ALA A 262 -10.57 8.35 7.16
N ILE A 263 -9.62 8.75 6.31
CA ILE A 263 -8.17 8.70 6.59
C ILE A 263 -7.73 9.68 7.66
N ARG A 264 -8.39 10.83 7.76
CA ARG A 264 -8.20 11.74 8.89
C ARG A 264 -8.63 11.12 10.23
N GLU A 265 -9.62 10.23 10.20
CA GLU A 265 -9.99 9.35 11.32
C GLU A 265 -9.17 8.05 11.39
N TRP A 266 -8.53 7.63 10.30
CA TRP A 266 -7.72 6.41 10.25
C TRP A 266 -6.40 6.67 10.96
N ASP A 267 -6.12 5.79 11.91
CA ASP A 267 -4.86 5.72 12.66
C ASP A 267 -3.71 5.24 11.74
N VAL A 268 -3.45 5.95 10.63
CA VAL A 268 -2.24 5.81 9.84
C VAL A 268 -1.12 6.38 10.69
N LYS A 269 -0.68 5.58 11.67
CA LYS A 269 0.48 5.91 12.50
C LYS A 269 1.62 6.12 11.52
N PRO A 270 2.28 7.29 11.49
CA PRO A 270 3.46 7.52 10.66
C PRO A 270 4.51 6.41 10.85
N LEU A 271 4.53 5.81 12.06
CA LEU A 271 5.30 4.61 12.41
C LEU A 271 5.04 3.39 11.53
N PHE A 272 3.81 3.16 11.04
CA PHE A 272 3.51 2.02 10.16
C PHE A 272 4.24 2.17 8.81
N LEU A 273 4.10 3.30 8.14
CA LEU A 273 4.76 3.54 6.85
C LEU A 273 6.28 3.60 6.99
N PHE A 274 6.77 4.16 8.10
CA PHE A 274 8.20 4.13 8.45
C PHE A 274 8.71 2.68 8.59
N ASN A 275 8.04 1.86 9.41
CA ASN A 275 8.41 0.46 9.61
C ASN A 275 8.36 -0.34 8.30
N VAL A 276 7.34 -0.10 7.47
CA VAL A 276 7.22 -0.75 6.15
C VAL A 276 8.41 -0.40 5.25
N THR A 277 8.84 0.86 5.22
CA THR A 277 9.97 1.25 4.36
C THR A 277 11.31 0.71 4.85
N ASP A 278 11.59 0.79 6.15
CA ASP A 278 12.84 0.26 6.71
C ASP A 278 12.95 -1.26 6.55
N GLU A 279 11.86 -1.98 6.80
CA GLU A 279 11.82 -3.42 6.63
C GLU A 279 11.93 -3.80 5.15
N PHE A 280 11.27 -3.06 4.27
CA PHE A 280 11.36 -3.28 2.83
C PHE A 280 12.79 -3.08 2.32
N LEU A 281 13.51 -2.06 2.81
CA LEU A 281 14.91 -1.84 2.46
C LEU A 281 15.82 -3.00 2.87
N ARG A 282 15.56 -3.62 4.03
CA ARG A 282 16.30 -4.83 4.45
C ARG A 282 16.09 -5.95 3.44
N VAL A 283 14.84 -6.23 3.07
CA VAL A 283 14.49 -7.27 2.09
C VAL A 283 15.12 -6.98 0.72
N VAL A 284 15.04 -5.75 0.24
CA VAL A 284 15.62 -5.32 -1.05
C VAL A 284 17.14 -5.51 -1.05
N ASN A 285 17.83 -5.14 0.02
CA ASN A 285 19.27 -5.30 0.14
C ASN A 285 19.67 -6.78 0.23
N GLU A 286 18.94 -7.58 1.00
CA GLU A 286 19.21 -9.01 1.17
C GLU A 286 19.00 -9.80 -0.14
N LEU A 287 17.89 -9.53 -0.84
CA LEU A 287 17.57 -10.17 -2.11
C LEU A 287 18.30 -9.55 -3.31
N ARG A 288 19.06 -8.46 -3.09
CA ARG A 288 19.72 -7.66 -4.14
C ARG A 288 18.73 -7.31 -5.26
N ILE A 289 17.60 -6.73 -4.86
CA ILE A 289 16.61 -6.18 -5.78
C ILE A 289 17.07 -4.78 -6.18
N SER A 290 17.23 -4.53 -7.47
CA SER A 290 17.60 -3.22 -7.97
C SER A 290 16.37 -2.30 -8.01
N ILE A 291 16.54 -1.05 -7.59
CA ILE A 291 15.43 -0.09 -7.50
C ILE A 291 15.63 1.01 -8.53
N HIS A 292 14.60 1.29 -9.33
CA HIS A 292 14.58 2.46 -10.22
C HIS A 292 13.44 3.38 -9.78
N THR A 293 13.75 4.64 -9.52
CA THR A 293 12.81 5.61 -8.97
C THR A 293 12.59 6.74 -9.97
N PHE A 294 11.36 6.91 -10.43
CA PHE A 294 10.93 8.01 -11.29
C PHE A 294 10.22 9.05 -10.44
N VAL A 295 10.79 10.25 -10.40
CA VAL A 295 10.36 11.36 -9.56
C VAL A 295 9.67 12.41 -10.42
N GLU A 296 8.51 12.89 -9.97
CA GLU A 296 7.82 14.02 -10.62
C GLU A 296 8.55 15.35 -10.37
N GLU A 297 8.66 16.19 -11.40
CA GLU A 297 9.09 17.59 -11.28
C GLU A 297 7.90 18.59 -11.38
N GLY A 298 6.76 18.12 -11.89
CA GLY A 298 5.55 18.91 -12.05
C GLY A 298 4.76 19.08 -10.75
N ARG A 299 3.72 19.91 -10.82
CA ARG A 299 2.77 20.12 -9.72
C ARG A 299 1.38 19.67 -10.14
N THR A 300 0.67 19.04 -9.22
CA THR A 300 -0.71 18.57 -9.38
C THR A 300 -1.65 19.53 -8.66
N LYS A 301 -2.74 19.90 -9.34
CA LYS A 301 -3.82 20.66 -8.71
C LYS A 301 -4.66 19.73 -7.85
N ILE A 302 -4.86 20.08 -6.59
CA ILE A 302 -5.65 19.31 -5.62
C ILE A 302 -6.71 20.19 -4.97
N GLY A 303 -7.79 19.58 -4.50
CA GLY A 303 -8.90 20.27 -3.86
C GLY A 303 -9.96 20.76 -4.86
N ARG A 304 -11.09 21.20 -4.33
CA ARG A 304 -12.20 21.74 -5.11
C ARG A 304 -12.15 23.26 -5.08
N TRP A 305 -12.55 23.90 -6.18
CA TRP A 305 -12.75 25.34 -6.20
C TRP A 305 -13.67 25.78 -5.05
N PRO A 306 -13.30 26.80 -4.23
CA PRO A 306 -12.20 27.76 -4.39
C PRO A 306 -10.90 27.43 -3.61
N ILE A 307 -10.78 26.27 -2.97
CA ILE A 307 -9.67 25.88 -2.07
C ILE A 307 -8.61 25.05 -2.82
N GLU A 308 -8.40 25.35 -4.11
CA GLU A 308 -7.44 24.61 -4.94
C GLU A 308 -6.00 24.90 -4.50
N ARG A 309 -5.18 23.85 -4.36
CA ARG A 309 -3.74 23.95 -4.11
C ARG A 309 -2.98 23.37 -5.30
N ASN A 310 -1.87 23.98 -5.68
CA ASN A 310 -0.99 23.45 -6.73
C ASN A 310 0.35 23.01 -6.12
N ILE A 311 0.45 21.70 -5.84
CA ILE A 311 1.58 21.14 -5.08
C ILE A 311 2.26 20.03 -5.87
N GLN A 312 3.56 19.87 -5.66
CA GLN A 312 4.24 18.62 -5.98
C GLN A 312 3.81 17.61 -4.91
N LEU A 313 3.09 16.56 -5.33
CA LEU A 313 2.45 15.62 -4.42
C LEU A 313 3.48 14.76 -3.69
N VAL A 314 4.45 14.25 -4.43
CA VAL A 314 5.53 13.42 -3.95
C VAL A 314 6.84 14.08 -4.33
N LYS A 315 7.37 14.85 -3.38
CA LYS A 315 8.71 15.44 -3.50
C LYS A 315 9.77 14.35 -3.62
N GLU A 316 10.91 14.73 -4.18
CA GLU A 316 12.05 13.83 -4.39
C GLU A 316 12.42 13.05 -3.12
N GLU A 317 12.50 13.70 -1.96
CA GLU A 317 12.89 13.07 -0.70
C GLU A 317 11.88 11.99 -0.26
N SER A 318 10.61 12.18 -0.60
CA SER A 318 9.56 11.18 -0.34
C SER A 318 9.52 10.08 -1.38
N ALA A 319 9.91 10.36 -2.63
CA ALA A 319 9.96 9.40 -3.72
C ALA A 319 11.20 8.50 -3.67
N THR A 320 12.30 8.95 -3.08
CA THR A 320 13.53 8.17 -3.01
C THR A 320 13.56 7.21 -1.83
N LEU A 321 14.07 6.00 -2.07
CA LEU A 321 14.22 4.95 -1.07
C LEU A 321 15.55 4.99 -0.34
N GLY A 322 16.57 5.68 -0.86
CA GLY A 322 17.94 5.62 -0.39
C GLY A 322 18.50 4.19 -0.32
N ALA A 323 18.13 3.32 -1.27
CA ALA A 323 18.70 1.97 -1.36
C ALA A 323 20.09 2.01 -2.03
N ALA A 324 20.98 1.06 -1.71
CA ALA A 324 22.36 1.07 -2.20
C ALA A 324 22.47 0.98 -3.73
N HIS A 325 21.50 0.33 -4.37
CA HIS A 325 21.41 0.14 -5.83
C HIS A 325 20.18 0.86 -6.40
N GLU A 326 19.86 2.04 -5.87
CA GLU A 326 18.76 2.86 -6.39
C GLU A 326 19.24 3.79 -7.51
N ARG A 327 18.60 3.69 -8.68
CA ARG A 327 18.76 4.63 -9.78
C ARG A 327 17.59 5.60 -9.83
N LYS A 328 17.86 6.89 -9.66
CA LYS A 328 16.85 7.96 -9.72
C LYS A 328 16.78 8.59 -11.11
N VAL A 329 15.58 8.86 -11.60
CA VAL A 329 15.28 9.58 -12.84
C VAL A 329 14.26 10.67 -12.54
N LEU A 330 14.58 11.91 -12.91
CA LEU A 330 13.62 13.02 -12.83
C LEU A 330 12.78 13.06 -14.11
N VAL A 331 11.48 13.24 -13.96
CA VAL A 331 10.53 13.29 -15.07
C VAL A 331 9.77 14.60 -15.06
N GLN A 332 9.81 15.31 -16.19
CA GLN A 332 9.07 16.56 -16.42
C GLN A 332 7.56 16.30 -16.62
N ALA A 333 6.92 15.79 -15.57
CA ALA A 333 5.50 15.51 -15.49
C ALA A 333 5.02 15.77 -14.06
N ASN A 334 3.72 16.06 -13.92
CA ASN A 334 3.07 16.01 -12.61
C ASN A 334 2.72 14.55 -12.26
N HIS A 335 2.25 14.31 -11.04
CA HIS A 335 1.97 12.98 -10.51
C HIS A 335 0.97 12.17 -11.34
N ALA A 336 -0.04 12.84 -11.89
CA ALA A 336 -1.08 12.22 -12.71
C ALA A 336 -0.56 11.83 -14.10
N ASP A 337 0.39 12.60 -14.64
CA ASP A 337 0.99 12.43 -15.96
C ASP A 337 2.28 11.60 -15.95
N LEU A 338 2.80 11.26 -14.76
CA LEU A 338 4.12 10.63 -14.58
C LEU A 338 4.30 9.32 -15.35
N CYS A 339 3.22 8.56 -15.56
CA CYS A 339 3.23 7.28 -16.27
C CYS A 339 2.65 7.35 -17.70
N LYS A 340 2.34 8.56 -18.20
CA LYS A 340 1.55 8.77 -19.42
C LYS A 340 2.41 9.28 -20.57
N PHE A 341 3.18 8.38 -21.16
CA PHE A 341 4.10 8.73 -22.23
C PHE A 341 3.37 8.87 -23.56
N LYS A 342 3.67 9.96 -24.28
CA LYS A 342 3.00 10.30 -25.55
C LYS A 342 3.40 9.42 -26.72
N ASP A 343 4.66 9.00 -26.75
CA ASP A 343 5.27 8.25 -27.85
C ASP A 343 6.59 7.58 -27.40
N PRO A 344 7.17 6.68 -28.23
CA PRO A 344 8.42 5.97 -27.92
C PRO A 344 9.67 6.86 -27.88
N THR A 345 9.60 8.11 -28.30
CA THR A 345 10.72 9.07 -28.24
C THR A 345 10.72 9.88 -26.95
N CYS A 346 9.66 9.75 -26.13
CA CYS A 346 9.57 10.38 -24.82
C CYS A 346 10.80 10.04 -23.96
N PRO A 347 11.53 11.03 -23.42
CA PRO A 347 12.71 10.79 -22.59
C PRO A 347 12.45 9.86 -21.39
N ALA A 348 11.26 9.96 -20.78
CA ALA A 348 10.87 9.09 -19.68
C ALA A 348 10.70 7.63 -20.12
N TYR A 349 10.10 7.38 -21.29
CA TYR A 349 10.00 6.03 -21.87
C TYR A 349 11.39 5.45 -22.18
N VAL A 350 12.29 6.25 -22.75
CA VAL A 350 13.68 5.84 -23.02
C VAL A 350 14.40 5.47 -21.72
N ALA A 351 14.22 6.28 -20.66
CA ALA A 351 14.78 5.97 -19.35
C ALA A 351 14.20 4.69 -18.73
N VAL A 352 12.90 4.42 -18.94
CA VAL A 352 12.29 3.14 -18.55
C VAL A 352 12.94 1.97 -19.30
N CYS A 353 13.10 2.07 -20.62
CA CYS A 353 13.73 1.03 -21.42
C CYS A 353 15.19 0.78 -21.00
N GLN A 354 15.96 1.85 -20.74
CA GLN A 354 17.31 1.71 -20.22
C GLN A 354 17.30 1.01 -18.85
N GLY A 355 16.37 1.35 -17.97
CA GLY A 355 16.23 0.70 -16.68
C GLY A 355 15.93 -0.80 -16.81
N ILE A 356 15.00 -1.19 -17.69
CA ILE A 356 14.73 -2.61 -17.95
C ILE A 356 15.97 -3.32 -18.52
N HIS A 357 16.70 -2.69 -19.43
CA HIS A 357 17.96 -3.24 -19.93
C HIS A 357 18.98 -3.47 -18.82
N ASP A 358 19.19 -2.50 -17.92
CA ASP A 358 20.09 -2.64 -16.79
C ASP A 358 19.67 -3.82 -15.88
N LEU A 359 18.36 -3.93 -15.60
CA LEU A 359 17.79 -5.00 -14.76
C LEU A 359 17.88 -6.40 -15.39
N THR A 360 17.96 -6.47 -16.72
CA THR A 360 17.98 -7.72 -17.48
C THR A 360 19.37 -8.12 -17.95
N ALA A 361 20.33 -7.18 -18.01
CA ALA A 361 21.73 -7.44 -18.40
C ALA A 361 22.43 -8.43 -17.46
N GLU A 362 21.97 -8.54 -16.22
CA GLU A 362 22.49 -9.46 -15.21
C GLU A 362 21.73 -10.80 -15.14
N ILE A 363 20.74 -11.05 -16.00
CA ILE A 363 20.02 -12.33 -16.02
C ILE A 363 20.96 -13.37 -16.64
N PRO A 364 21.46 -14.36 -15.87
CA PRO A 364 22.22 -15.45 -16.46
C PRO A 364 21.31 -16.20 -17.42
N SER A 365 21.80 -16.53 -18.61
CA SER A 365 21.13 -17.46 -19.51
C SER A 365 20.88 -18.76 -18.76
N ILE A 366 19.61 -19.02 -18.42
CA ILE A 366 19.10 -20.20 -17.71
C ILE A 366 19.21 -20.10 -16.17
N ALA A 367 18.01 -20.00 -15.56
CA ALA A 367 17.62 -20.26 -14.18
C ALA A 367 18.66 -20.93 -13.26
N THR A 368 19.55 -20.15 -12.67
CA THR A 368 20.03 -20.45 -11.31
C THR A 368 19.09 -19.76 -10.34
N LYS A 369 18.29 -20.56 -9.60
CA LYS A 369 17.59 -20.05 -8.42
C LYS A 369 18.62 -19.31 -7.58
N ARG A 370 18.32 -18.06 -7.18
CA ARG A 370 19.14 -17.41 -6.14
C ARG A 370 19.12 -18.36 -4.95
N ASP A 371 20.29 -18.79 -4.51
CA ASP A 371 20.45 -19.67 -3.36
C ASP A 371 20.17 -18.83 -2.10
N VAL A 372 18.88 -18.54 -1.88
CA VAL A 372 18.41 -17.96 -0.63
C VAL A 372 18.35 -19.14 0.31
N THR A 373 19.39 -19.30 1.13
CA THR A 373 19.37 -20.27 2.23
C THR A 373 18.03 -20.14 2.93
N ASN A 374 17.30 -21.25 3.03
CA ASN A 374 15.90 -21.36 3.47
C ASN A 374 15.68 -20.99 4.96
N ARG A 375 16.44 -20.03 5.47
CA ARG A 375 16.25 -19.47 6.80
C ARG A 375 15.11 -18.47 6.69
N PRO A 376 13.96 -18.69 7.35
CA PRO A 376 13.07 -17.56 7.63
C PRO A 376 13.92 -16.45 8.23
N ILE A 377 13.73 -15.21 7.76
CA ILE A 377 14.39 -14.04 8.35
C ILE A 377 13.87 -13.96 9.78
N LEU A 378 14.60 -14.57 10.72
CA LEU A 378 14.39 -14.40 12.14
C LEU A 378 14.64 -12.92 12.41
N CYS A 379 13.57 -12.16 12.61
CA CYS A 379 13.66 -10.89 13.30
C CYS A 379 14.51 -11.12 14.55
N PRO A 380 15.62 -10.39 14.77
CA PRO A 380 16.20 -10.36 16.09
C PRO A 380 15.09 -9.86 17.01
N THR A 381 14.77 -10.65 18.03
CA THR A 381 14.02 -10.16 19.19
C THR A 381 14.63 -8.82 19.60
N PRO A 382 13.81 -7.82 20.01
CA PRO A 382 14.33 -6.49 20.32
C PRO A 382 15.30 -6.60 21.49
N ALA A 383 16.60 -6.63 21.18
CA ALA A 383 17.64 -6.48 22.16
C ALA A 383 17.73 -5.00 22.54
N SER A 384 17.70 -4.76 23.85
CA SER A 384 18.02 -3.50 24.55
C SER A 384 17.04 -2.33 24.42
N ALA A 385 15.90 -2.42 25.12
CA ALA A 385 15.44 -1.29 25.92
C ALA A 385 16.20 -1.32 27.27
N PRO A 386 16.58 -0.18 27.86
CA PRO A 386 17.37 -0.14 29.08
C PRO A 386 16.57 -0.67 30.28
N VAL A 387 17.27 -1.50 31.06
CA VAL A 387 16.97 -2.07 32.37
C VAL A 387 15.90 -1.32 33.19
N LEU A 388 14.83 -2.02 33.54
CA LEU A 388 14.11 -1.80 34.80
C LEU A 388 13.68 -3.17 35.36
N LEU A 389 14.42 -3.55 36.40
CA LEU A 389 14.17 -4.58 37.44
C LEU A 389 14.10 -6.05 36.98
N SER A 390 15.21 -6.72 37.23
CA SER A 390 15.36 -8.17 37.36
C SER A 390 14.27 -8.77 38.25
N LEU A 391 13.46 -9.67 37.70
CA LEU A 391 12.79 -10.70 38.47
C LEU A 391 13.48 -12.02 38.11
N GLU A 392 14.27 -12.50 39.07
CA GLU A 392 14.90 -13.81 39.04
C GLU A 392 13.84 -14.90 38.90
N SER A 393 14.26 -16.02 38.31
CA SER A 393 13.57 -17.31 38.21
C SER A 393 12.46 -17.54 39.25
N THR A 394 11.20 -17.53 38.82
CA THR A 394 10.08 -17.96 39.68
C THR A 394 10.01 -19.49 39.72
N PRO A 395 10.05 -20.12 40.90
CA PRO A 395 9.91 -21.56 41.05
C PRO A 395 8.46 -21.99 40.81
N PHE A 396 8.25 -23.29 40.62
CA PHE A 396 6.95 -23.94 40.52
C PHE A 396 6.07 -23.57 41.73
N ILE A 397 4.98 -22.83 41.49
CA ILE A 397 4.05 -22.33 42.52
C ILE A 397 3.15 -23.48 42.97
N ALA A 398 3.10 -23.75 44.28
CA ALA A 398 2.25 -24.80 44.86
C ALA A 398 0.78 -24.37 44.89
N ASN A 399 -0.16 -25.32 44.79
CA ASN A 399 -1.62 -25.06 44.71
C ASN A 399 -2.17 -24.16 45.85
N ASP A 400 -1.57 -24.20 47.03
CA ASP A 400 -1.99 -23.40 48.19
C ASP A 400 -1.72 -21.89 48.00
N GLU A 401 -0.69 -21.49 47.25
CA GLU A 401 -0.41 -20.09 46.91
C GLU A 401 -1.41 -19.54 45.88
N LEU A 402 -1.94 -20.40 45.02
CA LEU A 402 -2.92 -20.01 44.00
C LEU A 402 -4.28 -19.65 44.63
N HIS A 403 -4.72 -20.42 45.63
CA HIS A 403 -5.93 -20.12 46.39
C HIS A 403 -5.81 -18.83 47.22
N HIS A 404 -4.63 -18.58 47.80
CA HIS A 404 -4.37 -17.31 48.50
C HIS A 404 -4.39 -16.11 47.55
N THR A 405 -3.83 -16.25 46.34
CA THR A 405 -3.82 -15.20 45.32
C THR A 405 -5.22 -14.93 44.75
N ARG A 406 -6.05 -15.97 44.59
CA ARG A 406 -7.47 -15.85 44.22
C ARG A 406 -8.26 -15.03 45.24
N GLY A 407 -8.11 -15.33 46.54
CA GLY A 407 -8.80 -14.61 47.60
C GLY A 407 -8.45 -13.11 47.64
N LYS A 408 -7.18 -12.75 47.37
CA LYS A 408 -6.76 -11.34 47.26
C LYS A 408 -7.36 -10.60 46.07
N ILE A 409 -7.55 -11.28 44.94
CA ILE A 409 -8.20 -10.67 43.76
C ILE A 409 -9.68 -10.39 44.05
N GLU A 410 -10.36 -11.32 44.71
CA GLU A 410 -11.76 -11.14 45.12
C GLU A 410 -11.92 -9.98 46.13
N GLU A 411 -11.02 -9.85 47.11
CA GLU A 411 -11.00 -8.69 48.04
C GLU A 411 -10.72 -7.34 47.34
N LEU A 412 -9.84 -7.32 46.34
CA LEU A 412 -9.51 -6.08 45.60
C LEU A 412 -10.54 -5.72 44.51
N SER A 413 -11.54 -6.57 44.28
CA SER A 413 -12.60 -6.36 43.28
C SER A 413 -13.71 -5.40 43.74
N ASP A 414 -13.69 -4.97 45.00
CA ASP A 414 -14.69 -4.05 45.54
C ASP A 414 -14.44 -2.60 45.02
N PRO A 415 -15.38 -1.94 44.32
CA PRO A 415 -15.10 -0.78 43.45
C PRO A 415 -14.76 0.53 44.17
N GLY A 416 -14.64 0.52 45.50
CA GLY A 416 -14.56 1.73 46.34
C GLY A 416 -13.16 2.15 46.77
N GLU A 417 -12.21 1.22 46.97
CA GLU A 417 -10.95 1.55 47.66
C GLU A 417 -9.67 0.86 47.12
N SER A 418 -9.74 0.06 46.05
CA SER A 418 -8.57 -0.72 45.61
C SER A 418 -7.59 0.06 44.73
N ASN A 419 -6.28 -0.12 45.00
CA ASN A 419 -5.18 0.48 44.24
C ASN A 419 -5.07 -0.17 42.83
N PRO A 420 -5.31 0.57 41.74
CA PRO A 420 -5.40 0.00 40.39
C PRO A 420 -4.12 -0.69 39.91
N ILE A 421 -2.96 -0.24 40.39
CA ILE A 421 -1.66 -0.80 40.02
C ILE A 421 -1.47 -2.18 40.68
N GLU A 422 -1.93 -2.31 41.92
CA GLU A 422 -1.82 -3.54 42.71
C GLU A 422 -2.79 -4.62 42.22
N TYR A 423 -3.99 -4.21 41.77
CA TYR A 423 -4.92 -5.13 41.10
C TYR A 423 -4.36 -5.65 39.77
N LEU A 424 -3.74 -4.77 38.96
CA LEU A 424 -3.16 -5.16 37.68
C LEU A 424 -1.96 -6.10 37.86
N SER A 425 -1.07 -5.82 38.81
CA SER A 425 0.10 -6.67 39.07
C SER A 425 -0.33 -8.05 39.59
N THR A 426 -1.27 -8.07 40.53
CA THR A 426 -1.76 -9.32 41.15
C THR A 426 -2.58 -10.16 40.16
N GLY A 427 -3.44 -9.52 39.36
CA GLY A 427 -4.21 -10.19 38.30
C GLY A 427 -3.34 -10.75 37.18
N THR A 428 -2.28 -10.04 36.79
CA THR A 428 -1.31 -10.53 35.79
C THR A 428 -0.50 -11.70 36.32
N ALA A 429 -0.09 -11.67 37.60
CA ALA A 429 0.61 -12.78 38.25
C ALA A 429 -0.27 -14.05 38.31
N TYR A 430 -1.56 -13.89 38.65
CA TYR A 430 -2.51 -15.00 38.71
C TYR A 430 -2.77 -15.65 37.35
N LEU A 431 -2.98 -14.86 36.29
CA LEU A 431 -3.14 -15.37 34.92
C LEU A 431 -1.88 -16.08 34.43
N THR A 432 -0.70 -15.56 34.78
CA THR A 432 0.58 -16.19 34.41
C THR A 432 0.77 -17.54 35.13
N ALA A 433 0.36 -17.65 36.40
CA ALA A 433 0.37 -18.90 37.14
C ALA A 433 -0.61 -19.93 36.55
N LEU A 434 -1.84 -19.52 36.22
CA LEU A 434 -2.83 -20.38 35.55
C LEU A 434 -2.36 -20.90 34.19
N MET A 435 -1.75 -20.04 33.37
CA MET A 435 -1.19 -20.44 32.07
C MET A 435 0.03 -21.34 32.20
N SER A 436 0.78 -21.25 33.31
CA SER A 436 1.91 -22.13 33.59
C SER A 436 1.48 -23.52 34.10
N MET A 437 0.27 -23.64 34.65
CA MET A 437 -0.34 -24.89 35.12
C MET A 437 -1.20 -25.58 34.06
N SER A 438 -1.03 -25.27 32.77
CA SER A 438 -1.80 -25.81 31.64
C SER A 438 -1.52 -27.30 31.38
N GLY A 439 -1.91 -28.12 32.36
CA GLY A 439 -1.98 -29.58 32.38
C GLY A 439 -3.07 -30.10 33.33
N LEU A 440 -3.96 -29.24 33.87
CA LEU A 440 -5.07 -29.67 34.73
C LEU A 440 -6.47 -29.34 34.16
N SER A 441 -7.16 -30.43 33.83
CA SER A 441 -8.59 -30.75 33.72
C SER A 441 -9.70 -29.74 34.07
N SER A 442 -10.51 -29.40 33.06
CA SER A 442 -11.98 -29.58 32.97
C SER A 442 -12.97 -29.15 34.09
N ALA A 443 -12.84 -27.97 34.72
CA ALA A 443 -13.95 -27.39 35.49
C ALA A 443 -14.48 -26.10 34.82
N ASP A 444 -15.80 -26.00 34.61
CA ASP A 444 -16.44 -24.86 33.94
C ASP A 444 -16.35 -23.55 34.74
N ASP A 445 -16.20 -23.61 36.07
CA ASP A 445 -16.04 -22.44 36.94
C ASP A 445 -14.75 -21.64 36.63
N ASP A 446 -13.63 -22.32 36.36
CA ASP A 446 -12.34 -21.65 36.14
C ASP A 446 -12.29 -20.88 34.82
N ARG A 447 -13.12 -21.25 33.83
CA ARG A 447 -13.22 -20.52 32.55
C ARG A 447 -14.03 -19.22 32.69
N GLN A 448 -15.04 -19.24 33.55
CA GLN A 448 -15.90 -18.07 33.77
C GLN A 448 -15.16 -16.98 34.55
N ASP A 449 -14.30 -17.38 35.49
CA ASP A 449 -13.44 -16.46 36.25
C ASP A 449 -12.36 -15.81 35.36
N VAL A 450 -11.72 -16.57 34.46
CA VAL A 450 -10.73 -16.03 33.50
C VAL A 450 -11.35 -15.02 32.54
N ASP A 451 -12.55 -15.30 32.02
CA ASP A 451 -13.23 -14.38 31.09
C ASP A 451 -13.70 -13.10 31.80
N THR A 452 -14.08 -13.20 33.07
CA THR A 452 -14.45 -12.06 33.91
C THR A 452 -13.25 -11.18 34.25
N ILE A 453 -12.11 -11.79 34.58
CA ILE A 453 -10.84 -11.07 34.84
C ILE A 453 -10.34 -10.38 33.56
N LEU A 454 -10.40 -11.05 32.40
CA LEU A 454 -10.00 -10.46 31.12
C LEU A 454 -10.87 -9.28 30.71
N LYS A 455 -12.20 -9.38 30.89
CA LYS A 455 -13.13 -8.26 30.62
C LYS A 455 -12.86 -7.07 31.53
N THR A 456 -12.57 -7.31 32.80
CA THR A 456 -12.31 -6.26 33.80
C THR A 456 -10.94 -5.60 33.59
N LEU A 457 -9.90 -6.37 33.26
CA LEU A 457 -8.59 -5.85 32.87
C LEU A 457 -8.67 -4.99 31.60
N THR A 458 -9.49 -5.40 30.63
CA THR A 458 -9.72 -4.63 29.39
C THR A 458 -10.41 -3.29 29.71
N GLN A 459 -11.40 -3.28 30.62
CA GLN A 459 -12.03 -2.04 31.09
C GLN A 459 -11.06 -1.11 31.84
N TYR A 460 -10.18 -1.65 32.70
CA TYR A 460 -9.17 -0.86 33.39
C TYR A 460 -8.07 -0.34 32.44
N HIS A 461 -7.69 -1.10 31.42
CA HIS A 461 -6.74 -0.65 30.39
C HIS A 461 -7.28 0.54 29.59
N VAL A 462 -8.55 0.49 29.20
CA VAL A 462 -9.25 1.60 28.53
C VAL A 462 -9.36 2.83 29.43
N ARG A 463 -9.60 2.66 30.74
CA ARG A 463 -9.61 3.77 31.71
C ARG A 463 -8.22 4.36 31.95
N MET A 464 -7.16 3.55 31.96
CA MET A 464 -5.76 4.01 32.07
C MET A 464 -5.30 4.75 30.81
N GLU A 465 -5.75 4.36 29.61
CA GLU A 465 -5.52 5.16 28.40
C GLU A 465 -6.23 6.53 28.47
N PHE A 466 -7.44 6.59 29.02
CA PHE A 466 -8.13 7.85 29.26
C PHE A 466 -7.42 8.72 30.31
N ALA A 467 -6.95 8.13 31.41
CA ALA A 467 -6.17 8.83 32.44
C ALA A 467 -4.80 9.29 31.92
N ALA A 468 -4.12 8.51 31.05
CA ALA A 468 -2.88 8.88 30.39
C ALA A 468 -3.08 9.99 29.36
N ARG A 469 -4.21 10.00 28.64
CA ARG A 469 -4.63 11.11 27.77
C ARG A 469 -4.94 12.37 28.57
N ALA A 470 -5.65 12.25 29.70
CA ALA A 470 -5.92 13.36 30.61
C ALA A 470 -4.63 13.92 31.26
N ALA A 471 -3.71 13.05 31.67
CA ALA A 471 -2.40 13.42 32.21
C ALA A 471 -1.53 14.12 31.15
N ASN A 472 -1.53 13.65 29.90
CA ASN A 472 -0.83 14.31 28.78
C ASN A 472 -1.47 15.65 28.41
N MET A 473 -2.80 15.79 28.50
CA MET A 473 -3.47 17.08 28.38
C MET A 473 -3.06 18.02 29.52
N TYR A 474 -3.03 17.54 30.77
CA TYR A 474 -2.59 18.33 31.92
C TYR A 474 -1.11 18.76 31.82
N LYS A 475 -0.24 17.88 31.29
CA LYS A 475 1.18 18.17 31.02
C LYS A 475 1.37 19.22 29.92
N ARG A 476 0.52 19.22 28.89
CA ARG A 476 0.50 20.26 27.85
C ARG A 476 0.00 21.59 28.39
N SER A 477 -1.03 21.58 29.23
CA SER A 477 -1.53 22.78 29.91
C SER A 477 -0.50 23.38 30.88
N LEU A 478 0.21 22.54 31.64
CA LEU A 478 1.34 22.95 32.49
C LEU A 478 2.52 23.49 31.68
N GLY A 479 2.81 22.91 30.52
CA GLY A 479 3.82 23.41 29.59
C GLY A 479 3.48 24.78 29.00
N GLN A 480 2.20 25.01 28.66
CA GLN A 480 1.71 26.33 28.23
C GLN A 480 1.72 27.36 29.36
N LEU A 481 1.37 26.96 30.59
CA LEU A 481 1.50 27.80 31.79
C LEU A 481 2.97 28.16 32.08
N ALA A 482 3.90 27.21 31.96
CA ALA A 482 5.33 27.47 32.13
C ALA A 482 5.87 28.47 31.08
N LEU A 483 5.43 28.36 29.83
CA LEU A 483 5.77 29.31 28.75
C LEU A 483 5.18 30.71 29.00
N LEU A 484 3.95 30.79 29.51
CA LEU A 484 3.32 32.05 29.91
C LEU A 484 4.04 32.69 31.10
N CYS A 485 4.39 31.91 32.13
CA CYS A 485 5.16 32.37 33.28
C CYS A 485 6.57 32.84 32.87
N THR A 486 7.23 32.14 31.94
CA THR A 486 8.54 32.54 31.41
C THR A 486 8.45 33.82 30.57
N SER A 487 7.40 33.96 29.75
CA SER A 487 7.11 35.18 28.98
C SER A 487 6.77 36.37 29.88
N PHE A 488 6.11 36.13 31.01
CA PHE A 488 5.77 37.14 32.01
C PHE A 488 6.99 37.55 32.83
N ALA A 489 7.82 36.60 33.26
CA ALA A 489 9.09 36.85 33.94
C ALA A 489 10.07 37.64 33.07
N ASN A 490 10.17 37.32 31.78
CA ASN A 490 11.02 38.05 30.84
C ASN A 490 10.53 39.49 30.59
N ARG A 491 9.21 39.73 30.66
CA ARG A 491 8.67 41.11 30.59
C ARG A 491 8.95 41.92 31.84
N ILE A 492 8.83 41.32 33.03
CA ILE A 492 9.19 41.96 34.30
C ILE A 492 10.70 42.26 34.36
N ALA A 493 11.54 41.37 33.84
CA ALA A 493 12.99 41.57 33.76
C ALA A 493 13.42 42.67 32.77
N GLN A 494 12.59 43.01 31.78
CA GLN A 494 12.83 44.13 30.87
C GLN A 494 12.41 45.47 31.49
N ASP A 495 11.33 45.50 32.27
CA ASP A 495 10.83 46.70 32.96
C ASP A 495 11.61 47.06 34.23
N SER A 496 12.32 46.10 34.85
CA SER A 496 13.14 46.33 36.05
C SER A 496 14.39 47.18 35.82
N SER A 497 14.69 47.55 34.57
CA SER A 497 15.76 48.50 34.22
C SER A 497 15.43 49.97 34.58
N ARG A 498 14.25 50.27 35.15
CA ARG A 498 13.81 51.64 35.51
C ARG A 498 13.27 51.86 36.93
N ALA A 499 13.39 50.92 37.88
CA ALA A 499 12.79 51.09 39.22
C ALA A 499 13.83 51.27 40.36
N PRO A 500 13.56 52.15 41.37
CA PRO A 500 14.49 52.47 42.46
C PRO A 500 14.52 51.39 43.57
N PRO A 501 15.53 51.41 44.47
CA PRO A 501 16.01 50.20 45.12
C PRO A 501 15.34 49.97 46.49
N HIS A 502 14.05 49.64 46.55
CA HIS A 502 13.46 49.09 47.78
C HIS A 502 12.22 48.25 47.50
N LEU A 503 12.37 46.92 47.36
CA LEU A 503 11.35 45.93 47.77
C LEU A 503 11.95 44.50 47.74
N PRO A 504 11.57 43.60 48.68
CA PRO A 504 12.19 42.28 48.83
C PRO A 504 11.61 41.28 47.83
N CYS A 505 12.49 40.48 47.22
CA CYS A 505 12.14 39.36 46.35
C CYS A 505 11.27 38.32 47.06
N LEU A 506 10.09 38.05 46.51
CA LEU A 506 9.36 36.81 46.71
C LEU A 506 9.27 36.09 45.37
N TYR A 507 10.14 35.10 45.17
CA TYR A 507 9.98 34.07 44.15
C TYR A 507 9.48 32.81 44.86
N VAL A 508 8.28 32.35 44.50
CA VAL A 508 7.82 30.99 44.81
C VAL A 508 7.21 30.39 43.54
N CYS A 509 7.75 29.22 43.19
CA CYS A 509 7.44 28.24 42.14
C CYS A 509 6.40 28.56 41.07
#